data_AF-A0A6G1BBM7-F1
#
_entry.id   AF-A0A6G1BBM7-F1
#
_cell.length_a   1.000
_cell.length_b   1.000
_cell.length_c   1.000
_cell.angle_alpha   90.00
_cell.angle_beta   90.00
_cell.angle_gamma   90.00
#
_symmetry.space_group_name_H-M   'P 1'
#
loop_
_entity.id
_entity.type
_entity.pdbx_description
1 polymer ?
#
loop_
_entity_poly.entity_id
_entity_poly.type
_entity_poly.pdbx_seq_one_letter_code
_entity_poly.pdbx_strand_id
1 'polypeptide(L)'
;MKEAGQMQNLESAGAGRSVSTQTGSMTGQIPRLSKVNLFTLLSLWMELFPVVNTAQRQKSQEKEEGKHGPLGDHEEMTRISTDKKQVKRTGLVVVKNTKIVGLHCSSEDLHAGKIALIKHGSRLKNCDLYFSRKPCSACLKMIVNAGVNRISYWPADPEISLLTEASSSEDAKLDAKAVERLKSNSRAHVCVLLQPLVCYMVQFVEETSYKCDFIQKIAKTLPDANVDFYSECKQERIKEFEMLFLVPNEEMHKQILMTIGLENLCENPYFSNLRQNMKDLILLLATVASSVPNFKHYGFYCGNTEQINEIHNQSLPQEIARHCMVQARLLAYRTEDHKTGVGAVIWAEGKSRSWDGTGTMYFIGCGYNAFPVGSEYADFPHMDDKQKDREIRKFRYIIHAEQNALTFRCQEIKPEERSMIFVTKCPCDECVPLIKGAGIKQIYAGDVDVGKKKADISYMRFGELEGVSKFT
;
A
#
# COMPACT_ATOMS: atom_id res chain seq x y z
N MET A 1 56.20 28.00 44.23
CA MET A 1 56.07 29.36 44.84
C MET A 1 54.92 30.07 44.14
N LYS A 2 54.14 30.87 44.88
CA LYS A 2 52.95 31.64 44.45
C LYS A 2 51.73 30.77 44.11
N GLU A 3 50.74 30.69 45.02
CA GLU A 3 49.62 31.63 45.28
C GLU A 3 48.44 31.30 44.34
N ALA A 4 47.26 30.82 44.75
CA ALA A 4 46.42 30.99 45.96
C ALA A 4 45.69 32.34 46.04
N GLY A 5 44.35 32.27 46.07
CA GLY A 5 43.40 33.39 46.09
C GLY A 5 42.00 32.90 45.62
N GLN A 6 41.31 32.09 46.43
CA GLN A 6 40.28 32.49 47.41
C GLN A 6 38.95 33.03 46.83
N MET A 7 37.88 32.31 47.17
CA MET A 7 36.47 32.70 47.05
C MET A 7 36.07 33.77 48.08
N GLN A 8 34.83 34.27 47.97
CA GLN A 8 33.95 35.01 48.92
C GLN A 8 33.56 36.40 48.39
N ASN A 9 32.34 36.95 48.51
CA ASN A 9 30.99 36.49 48.93
C ASN A 9 29.95 37.11 47.93
N LEU A 10 28.62 37.25 48.10
CA LEU A 10 27.65 37.06 49.20
C LEU A 10 26.24 36.81 48.61
N GLU A 11 25.25 36.51 49.46
CA GLU A 11 23.85 36.21 49.11
C GLU A 11 22.92 37.45 49.05
N SER A 12 21.75 37.32 48.41
CA SER A 12 20.41 37.61 49.01
C SER A 12 19.35 38.23 48.05
N ALA A 13 18.24 37.50 47.93
CA ALA A 13 16.84 37.93 47.74
C ALA A 13 16.47 39.09 46.77
N GLY A 14 15.73 38.73 45.71
CA GLY A 14 14.83 39.62 44.98
C GLY A 14 13.61 38.86 44.44
N ALA A 15 12.48 38.88 45.15
CA ALA A 15 11.26 38.20 44.73
C ALA A 15 10.46 39.06 43.72
N GLY A 16 10.38 38.62 42.47
CA GLY A 16 9.58 39.28 41.42
C GLY A 16 8.65 38.29 40.72
N ARG A 17 7.34 38.55 40.76
CA ARG A 17 6.32 37.80 39.98
C ARG A 17 6.10 38.46 38.61
N SER A 18 6.35 37.72 37.54
CA SER A 18 5.73 37.87 36.21
C SER A 18 5.61 36.48 35.60
N VAL A 19 4.45 35.84 35.62
CA VAL A 19 3.35 35.98 34.64
C VAL A 19 3.81 35.73 33.20
N SER A 20 3.46 34.54 32.71
CA SER A 20 3.21 34.16 31.31
C SER A 20 4.20 34.60 30.22
N THR A 21 4.91 33.63 29.66
CA THR A 21 4.52 33.13 28.33
C THR A 21 5.08 31.74 28.05
N GLN A 22 4.21 30.74 27.97
CA GLN A 22 4.51 29.51 27.25
C GLN A 22 4.54 29.83 25.75
N THR A 23 5.71 30.09 25.18
CA THR A 23 5.89 30.06 23.73
C THR A 23 6.15 28.63 23.29
N GLY A 24 5.06 27.93 22.96
CA GLY A 24 5.13 26.59 22.38
C GLY A 24 5.90 26.62 21.05
N SER A 25 7.10 26.04 21.03
CA SER A 25 7.87 25.83 19.80
C SER A 25 7.24 24.68 19.00
N MET A 26 6.14 24.98 18.30
CA MET A 26 5.52 24.10 17.31
C MET A 26 6.35 24.11 16.02
N THR A 27 7.49 23.42 16.01
CA THR A 27 8.14 22.96 14.78
C THR A 27 7.60 21.57 14.44
N GLY A 28 6.38 21.55 13.89
CA GLY A 28 5.56 20.35 13.73
C GLY A 28 6.25 19.21 12.96
N GLN A 29 6.35 18.04 13.58
CA GLN A 29 6.70 16.80 12.88
C GLN A 29 5.61 16.46 11.87
N ILE A 30 6.00 16.06 10.65
CA ILE A 30 5.03 15.57 9.66
C ILE A 30 4.35 14.29 10.18
N PRO A 31 3.01 14.18 10.08
CA PRO A 31 2.28 12.96 10.44
C PRO A 31 2.80 11.74 9.68
N ARG A 32 3.06 10.65 10.41
CA ARG A 32 3.58 9.38 9.84
C ARG A 32 2.53 8.29 9.99
N LEU A 33 2.35 7.49 8.94
CA LEU A 33 1.52 6.30 9.00
C LEU A 33 2.19 5.25 9.89
N SER A 34 1.47 4.63 10.83
CA SER A 34 2.05 3.56 11.65
C SER A 34 2.29 2.30 10.81
N LYS A 35 3.25 1.43 11.21
CA LYS A 35 3.50 0.16 10.50
C LYS A 35 2.23 -0.72 10.47
N VAL A 36 1.48 -0.76 11.57
CA VAL A 36 0.20 -1.48 11.68
C VAL A 36 -0.79 -0.97 10.63
N ASN A 37 -1.03 0.33 10.61
CA ASN A 37 -2.00 0.92 9.68
C ASN A 37 -1.55 0.77 8.22
N LEU A 38 -0.24 0.91 7.92
CA LEU A 38 0.31 0.64 6.60
C LEU A 38 0.03 -0.80 6.13
N PHE A 39 0.26 -1.80 6.99
CA PHE A 39 0.02 -3.20 6.62
C PHE A 39 -1.47 -3.51 6.44
N THR A 40 -2.34 -2.90 7.26
CA THR A 40 -3.80 -2.98 7.09
C THR A 40 -4.25 -2.30 5.78
N LEU A 41 -3.75 -1.11 5.46
CA LEU A 41 -4.09 -0.40 4.22
C LEU A 41 -3.62 -1.16 2.98
N LEU A 42 -2.43 -1.77 3.03
CA LEU A 42 -1.94 -2.63 1.95
C LEU A 42 -2.74 -3.94 1.85
N SER A 43 -3.26 -4.51 2.94
CA SER A 43 -4.13 -5.69 2.85
C SER A 43 -5.46 -5.35 2.20
N LEU A 44 -6.11 -4.25 2.61
CA LEU A 44 -7.32 -3.70 1.98
C LEU A 44 -7.09 -3.42 0.49
N TRP A 45 -5.97 -2.77 0.16
CA TRP A 45 -5.63 -2.47 -1.23
C TRP A 45 -5.45 -3.74 -2.06
N MET A 46 -4.77 -4.78 -1.55
CA MET A 46 -4.59 -6.06 -2.26
C MET A 46 -5.92 -6.77 -2.58
N GLU A 47 -7.00 -6.54 -1.82
CA GLU A 47 -8.35 -7.04 -2.16
C GLU A 47 -8.83 -6.50 -3.53
N LEU A 48 -8.34 -5.31 -3.92
CA LEU A 48 -8.65 -4.60 -5.16
C LEU A 48 -7.63 -4.82 -6.29
N PHE A 49 -6.76 -5.84 -6.19
CA PHE A 49 -5.78 -6.13 -7.26
C PHE A 49 -6.51 -6.49 -8.58
N PRO A 50 -6.19 -5.89 -9.75
CA PRO A 50 -6.97 -6.11 -10.97
C PRO A 50 -7.03 -7.58 -11.41
N VAL A 51 -8.21 -8.05 -11.82
CA VAL A 51 -8.42 -9.41 -12.33
C VAL A 51 -8.38 -9.37 -13.86
N VAL A 52 -7.27 -9.85 -14.43
CA VAL A 52 -7.10 -9.87 -15.89
C VAL A 52 -7.90 -11.02 -16.51
N ASN A 53 -9.13 -10.72 -16.93
CA ASN A 53 -9.95 -11.65 -17.69
C ASN A 53 -9.35 -11.88 -19.09
N THR A 54 -8.70 -13.03 -19.30
CA THR A 54 -8.02 -13.36 -20.57
C THR A 54 -8.90 -13.33 -21.83
N ALA A 55 -10.23 -13.35 -21.68
CA ALA A 55 -11.19 -13.22 -22.79
C ALA A 55 -11.08 -11.91 -23.59
N GLN A 56 -10.52 -10.83 -23.01
CA GLN A 56 -10.32 -9.58 -23.74
C GLN A 56 -9.09 -9.58 -24.67
N ARG A 57 -8.13 -10.51 -24.51
CA ARG A 57 -6.93 -10.56 -25.38
C ARG A 57 -7.21 -11.16 -26.77
N GLN A 58 -8.26 -11.96 -26.92
CA GLN A 58 -8.64 -12.56 -28.21
C GLN A 58 -9.55 -11.64 -29.03
N LYS A 59 -10.51 -10.94 -28.39
CA LYS A 59 -11.43 -9.99 -29.05
C LYS A 59 -10.75 -8.75 -29.66
N SER A 60 -9.48 -8.51 -29.38
CA SER A 60 -8.66 -7.48 -30.03
C SER A 60 -7.80 -8.00 -31.19
N GLN A 61 -7.75 -9.31 -31.43
CA GLN A 61 -7.09 -9.90 -32.62
C GLN A 61 -8.11 -10.30 -33.70
N GLU A 62 -9.35 -10.63 -33.34
CA GLU A 62 -10.41 -11.00 -34.30
C GLU A 62 -11.15 -9.79 -34.94
N LYS A 63 -10.69 -8.55 -34.69
CA LYS A 63 -11.40 -7.33 -35.13
C LYS A 63 -10.87 -6.67 -36.41
N GLU A 64 -9.88 -7.25 -37.08
CA GLU A 64 -9.37 -6.75 -38.37
C GLU A 64 -9.78 -7.56 -39.61
N GLU A 65 -10.45 -8.71 -39.47
CA GLU A 65 -10.97 -9.47 -40.62
C GLU A 65 -12.49 -9.74 -40.54
N GLY A 66 -13.23 -9.25 -41.54
CA GLY A 66 -14.61 -9.69 -41.83
C GLY A 66 -15.74 -8.67 -41.55
N LYS A 67 -16.22 -8.00 -42.61
CA LYS A 67 -17.57 -7.37 -42.64
C LYS A 67 -18.59 -8.32 -43.25
N HIS A 68 -19.77 -8.42 -42.63
CA HIS A 68 -21.14 -8.62 -43.19
C HIS A 68 -21.96 -9.71 -42.48
N GLY A 69 -23.27 -9.44 -42.27
CA GLY A 69 -24.27 -10.43 -41.83
C GLY A 69 -25.12 -9.96 -40.62
N PRO A 70 -26.47 -10.08 -40.64
CA PRO A 70 -27.34 -9.45 -39.64
C PRO A 70 -27.91 -10.38 -38.55
N LEU A 71 -28.57 -9.74 -37.57
CA LEU A 71 -29.40 -10.22 -36.44
C LEU A 71 -29.69 -11.72 -36.31
N GLY A 72 -29.52 -12.23 -35.09
CA GLY A 72 -30.19 -13.41 -34.57
C GLY A 72 -30.22 -13.40 -33.04
N ASP A 73 -31.42 -13.38 -32.44
CA ASP A 73 -31.60 -13.54 -31.00
C ASP A 73 -31.33 -15.00 -30.59
N HIS A 74 -30.47 -15.22 -29.60
CA HIS A 74 -30.41 -16.49 -28.88
C HIS A 74 -30.07 -16.29 -27.40
N GLU A 75 -31.04 -16.59 -26.54
CA GLU A 75 -30.82 -16.83 -25.12
C GLU A 75 -29.98 -18.11 -24.95
N GLU A 76 -28.73 -18.00 -24.49
CA GLU A 76 -27.94 -19.18 -24.12
C GLU A 76 -27.82 -19.33 -22.61
N MET A 77 -28.83 -20.00 -22.04
CA MET A 77 -29.01 -20.27 -20.62
C MET A 77 -27.94 -21.25 -20.09
N THR A 78 -26.80 -20.74 -19.60
CA THR A 78 -25.72 -21.58 -19.06
C THR A 78 -26.02 -22.09 -17.64
N ARG A 79 -26.60 -23.29 -17.52
CA ARG A 79 -26.78 -23.99 -16.23
C ARG A 79 -25.49 -24.70 -15.80
N ILE A 80 -24.74 -24.18 -14.81
CA ILE A 80 -23.67 -24.94 -14.13
C ILE A 80 -23.68 -24.73 -12.60
N SER A 81 -23.90 -25.84 -11.88
CA SER A 81 -23.63 -26.16 -10.46
C SER A 81 -23.84 -25.12 -9.33
N THR A 82 -24.93 -25.35 -8.60
CA THR A 82 -25.11 -25.31 -7.12
C THR A 82 -23.93 -24.94 -6.20
N ASP A 83 -24.27 -24.15 -5.16
CA ASP A 83 -23.64 -24.08 -3.83
C ASP A 83 -22.29 -23.34 -3.65
N LYS A 84 -22.10 -22.23 -4.38
CA LYS A 84 -21.06 -21.26 -4.02
C LYS A 84 -21.47 -20.45 -2.78
N LYS A 85 -20.94 -20.85 -1.60
CA LYS A 85 -20.83 -19.96 -0.43
C LYS A 85 -20.26 -18.61 -0.88
N GLN A 86 -20.86 -17.50 -0.45
CA GLN A 86 -20.49 -16.16 -0.93
C GLN A 86 -19.18 -15.68 -0.28
N VAL A 87 -18.06 -16.26 -0.71
CA VAL A 87 -16.71 -15.93 -0.25
C VAL A 87 -16.35 -14.53 -0.71
N LYS A 88 -16.01 -13.64 0.22
CA LYS A 88 -15.48 -12.32 -0.08
C LYS A 88 -14.01 -12.46 -0.49
N ARG A 89 -13.63 -11.75 -1.56
CA ARG A 89 -12.21 -11.62 -1.92
C ARG A 89 -11.46 -11.04 -0.73
N THR A 90 -10.23 -11.52 -0.50
CA THR A 90 -9.43 -11.11 0.65
C THR A 90 -8.00 -10.81 0.21
N GLY A 91 -7.49 -9.64 0.56
CA GLY A 91 -6.08 -9.27 0.45
C GLY A 91 -5.30 -9.61 1.72
N LEU A 92 -4.00 -9.83 1.58
CA LEU A 92 -3.11 -10.29 2.65
C LEU A 92 -1.70 -9.71 2.50
N VAL A 93 -1.17 -9.18 3.61
CA VAL A 93 0.24 -8.82 3.77
C VAL A 93 0.91 -9.81 4.72
N VAL A 94 2.02 -10.40 4.28
CA VAL A 94 2.89 -11.27 5.08
C VAL A 94 4.10 -10.46 5.53
N VAL A 95 4.30 -10.35 6.84
CA VAL A 95 5.35 -9.53 7.45
C VAL A 95 6.30 -10.41 8.28
N LYS A 96 7.61 -10.18 8.17
CA LYS A 96 8.62 -10.84 9.00
C LYS A 96 9.65 -9.82 9.46
N ASN A 97 9.94 -9.77 10.76
CA ASN A 97 10.86 -8.79 11.37
C ASN A 97 10.53 -7.33 10.96
N THR A 98 9.23 -7.00 10.91
CA THR A 98 8.66 -5.72 10.44
C THR A 98 8.86 -5.36 8.96
N LYS A 99 9.38 -6.30 8.13
CA LYS A 99 9.51 -6.15 6.67
C LYS A 99 8.43 -6.93 5.95
N ILE A 100 7.89 -6.40 4.86
CA ILE A 100 6.92 -7.10 4.02
C ILE A 100 7.66 -8.16 3.21
N VAL A 101 7.24 -9.42 3.32
CA VAL A 101 7.81 -10.56 2.59
C VAL A 101 6.83 -11.20 1.60
N GLY A 102 5.59 -10.72 1.55
CA GLY A 102 4.60 -11.12 0.55
C GLY A 102 3.37 -10.21 0.56
N LEU A 103 2.87 -9.93 -0.65
CA LEU A 103 1.57 -9.31 -0.90
C LEU A 103 0.76 -10.31 -1.73
N HIS A 104 -0.42 -10.69 -1.25
CA HIS A 104 -1.28 -11.70 -1.86
C HIS A 104 -2.73 -11.24 -1.84
N CYS A 105 -3.55 -11.80 -2.72
CA CYS A 105 -5.00 -11.76 -2.60
C CYS A 105 -5.62 -13.07 -3.06
N SER A 106 -6.85 -13.36 -2.64
CA SER A 106 -7.54 -14.59 -3.03
C SER A 106 -7.88 -14.62 -4.53
N SER A 107 -7.78 -15.81 -5.10
CA SER A 107 -8.28 -16.18 -6.43
C SER A 107 -9.69 -16.76 -6.32
N GLU A 108 -10.26 -17.22 -7.44
CA GLU A 108 -11.57 -17.90 -7.45
C GLU A 108 -11.53 -19.25 -6.70
N ASP A 109 -10.39 -19.95 -6.75
CA ASP A 109 -10.21 -21.28 -6.15
C ASP A 109 -9.59 -21.23 -4.75
N LEU A 110 -8.71 -20.26 -4.49
CA LEU A 110 -7.90 -20.22 -3.27
C LEU A 110 -8.06 -18.92 -2.49
N HIS A 111 -8.44 -19.10 -1.23
CA HIS A 111 -8.46 -18.09 -0.19
C HIS A 111 -7.04 -17.61 0.17
N ALA A 112 -6.91 -16.37 0.66
CA ALA A 112 -5.62 -15.74 0.88
C ALA A 112 -4.72 -16.50 1.89
N GLY A 113 -5.31 -17.11 2.92
CA GLY A 113 -4.57 -17.92 3.90
C GLY A 113 -3.97 -19.22 3.31
N LYS A 114 -4.67 -19.86 2.36
CA LYS A 114 -4.17 -21.05 1.65
C LYS A 114 -3.03 -20.69 0.70
N ILE A 115 -3.18 -19.58 -0.03
CA ILE A 115 -2.14 -19.02 -0.90
C ILE A 115 -0.86 -18.73 -0.12
N ALA A 116 -0.98 -18.11 1.06
CA ALA A 116 0.16 -17.85 1.92
C ALA A 116 0.92 -19.12 2.30
N LEU A 117 0.21 -20.21 2.63
CA LEU A 117 0.85 -21.50 2.92
C LEU A 117 1.57 -22.06 1.70
N ILE A 118 0.97 -22.02 0.51
CA ILE A 118 1.59 -22.52 -0.73
C ILE A 118 2.85 -21.73 -1.08
N LYS A 119 2.80 -20.39 -0.98
CA LYS A 119 3.90 -19.49 -1.37
C LYS A 119 5.05 -19.46 -0.36
N HIS A 120 4.74 -19.54 0.94
CA HIS A 120 5.75 -19.39 2.00
C HIS A 120 6.08 -20.68 2.71
N GLY A 121 5.15 -21.63 2.83
CA GLY A 121 5.34 -22.88 3.56
C GLY A 121 5.77 -22.65 5.01
N SER A 122 6.79 -23.39 5.44
CA SER A 122 7.43 -23.23 6.76
C SER A 122 8.03 -21.84 7.01
N ARG A 123 8.24 -21.01 5.97
CA ARG A 123 8.75 -19.63 6.14
C ARG A 123 7.75 -18.71 6.84
N LEU A 124 6.46 -19.09 6.92
CA LEU A 124 5.44 -18.43 7.74
C LEU A 124 5.72 -18.50 9.25
N LYS A 125 6.62 -19.39 9.70
CA LYS A 125 7.00 -19.46 11.11
C LYS A 125 7.56 -18.12 11.59
N ASN A 126 6.96 -17.62 12.67
CA ASN A 126 7.21 -16.31 13.28
C ASN A 126 6.91 -15.10 12.37
N CYS A 127 6.09 -15.26 11.32
CA CYS A 127 5.55 -14.13 10.56
C CYS A 127 4.33 -13.52 11.26
N ASP A 128 4.05 -12.26 10.95
CA ASP A 128 2.80 -11.57 11.25
C ASP A 128 1.98 -11.45 9.97
N LEU A 129 0.70 -11.79 10.01
CA LEU A 129 -0.22 -11.75 8.87
C LEU A 129 -1.26 -10.63 9.07
N TYR A 130 -1.53 -9.86 8.03
CA TYR A 130 -2.54 -8.80 8.01
C TYR A 130 -3.53 -9.04 6.87
N PHE A 131 -4.78 -9.38 7.20
CA PHE A 131 -5.85 -9.67 6.22
C PHE A 131 -6.84 -8.50 6.08
N SER A 132 -7.41 -8.32 4.89
CA SER A 132 -8.51 -7.36 4.64
C SER A 132 -9.89 -7.85 5.10
N ARG A 133 -9.99 -9.13 5.47
CA ARG A 133 -11.19 -9.81 5.98
C ARG A 133 -10.75 -10.81 7.06
N LYS A 134 -11.62 -11.15 8.01
CA LYS A 134 -11.30 -12.24 8.96
C LYS A 134 -11.21 -13.58 8.18
N PRO A 135 -10.09 -14.32 8.25
CA PRO A 135 -9.92 -15.56 7.48
C PRO A 135 -10.85 -16.67 7.96
N CYS A 136 -11.31 -17.53 7.05
CA CYS A 136 -12.19 -18.66 7.39
C CYS A 136 -11.48 -19.72 8.26
N SER A 137 -12.24 -20.62 8.89
CA SER A 137 -11.68 -21.66 9.76
C SER A 137 -10.67 -22.57 9.05
N ALA A 138 -10.91 -22.84 7.76
CA ALA A 138 -10.02 -23.65 6.93
C ALA A 138 -8.69 -22.96 6.61
N CYS A 139 -8.70 -21.63 6.42
CA CYS A 139 -7.49 -20.82 6.33
C CYS A 139 -6.77 -20.75 7.68
N LEU A 140 -7.51 -20.41 8.74
CA LEU A 140 -6.95 -20.16 10.07
C LEU A 140 -6.22 -21.38 10.64
N LYS A 141 -6.82 -22.58 10.56
CA LYS A 141 -6.16 -23.81 11.04
C LYS A 141 -4.82 -24.08 10.34
N MET A 142 -4.73 -23.77 9.05
CA MET A 142 -3.53 -24.00 8.23
C MET A 142 -2.41 -23.01 8.55
N ILE A 143 -2.71 -21.71 8.69
CA ILE A 143 -1.72 -20.68 9.04
C ILE A 143 -1.28 -20.76 10.51
N VAL A 144 -2.17 -21.16 11.43
CA VAL A 144 -1.79 -21.46 12.83
C VAL A 144 -0.85 -22.66 12.88
N ASN A 145 -1.15 -23.74 12.16
CA ASN A 145 -0.27 -24.91 12.07
C ASN A 145 1.11 -24.59 11.46
N ALA A 146 1.20 -23.57 10.60
CA ALA A 146 2.48 -23.09 10.06
C ALA A 146 3.35 -22.29 11.06
N GLY A 147 2.87 -22.05 12.29
CA GLY A 147 3.62 -21.35 13.33
C GLY A 147 3.70 -19.83 13.17
N VAL A 148 2.66 -19.23 12.58
CA VAL A 148 2.50 -17.76 12.51
C VAL A 148 2.45 -17.16 13.91
N ASN A 149 3.11 -16.01 14.11
CA ASN A 149 3.18 -15.31 15.40
C ASN A 149 1.90 -14.51 15.70
N ARG A 150 1.41 -13.75 14.71
CA ARG A 150 0.26 -12.86 14.85
C ARG A 150 -0.61 -12.86 13.60
N ILE A 151 -1.91 -12.76 13.77
CA ILE A 151 -2.91 -12.68 12.70
C ILE A 151 -3.81 -11.50 13.01
N SER A 152 -3.61 -10.40 12.28
CA SER A 152 -4.47 -9.22 12.31
C SER A 152 -5.45 -9.25 11.13
N TYR A 153 -6.65 -8.75 11.32
CA TYR A 153 -7.65 -8.63 10.26
C TYR A 153 -8.48 -7.35 10.41
N TRP A 154 -9.04 -6.89 9.29
CA TRP A 154 -10.01 -5.81 9.26
C TRP A 154 -11.34 -6.25 9.91
N PRO A 155 -11.88 -5.47 10.86
CA PRO A 155 -13.07 -5.84 11.64
C PRO A 155 -14.34 -5.42 10.91
N ALA A 156 -14.69 -6.15 9.84
CA ALA A 156 -15.94 -5.98 9.09
C ALA A 156 -16.50 -7.38 8.74
N ASP A 157 -17.33 -7.46 7.68
CA ASP A 157 -17.82 -8.73 7.14
C ASP A 157 -16.64 -9.69 6.82
N PRO A 158 -16.63 -10.92 7.37
CA PRO A 158 -15.52 -11.89 7.22
C PRO A 158 -15.39 -12.51 5.81
N GLU A 159 -14.34 -13.32 5.60
CA GLU A 159 -14.04 -13.99 4.32
C GLU A 159 -15.20 -14.92 3.87
N ILE A 160 -15.88 -15.59 4.82
CA ILE A 160 -17.17 -16.24 4.59
C ILE A 160 -18.26 -15.27 5.03
N SER A 161 -18.93 -14.59 4.09
CA SER A 161 -19.83 -13.47 4.42
C SER A 161 -20.95 -13.87 5.39
N LEU A 162 -21.23 -13.01 6.35
CA LEU A 162 -22.36 -13.12 7.28
C LEU A 162 -23.60 -12.33 6.80
N LEU A 163 -23.48 -11.59 5.69
CA LEU A 163 -24.52 -10.71 5.14
C LEU A 163 -25.45 -11.41 4.12
N THR A 164 -25.22 -12.69 3.80
CA THR A 164 -25.95 -13.44 2.76
C THR A 164 -27.24 -14.10 3.28
N GLU A 165 -28.16 -14.43 2.37
CA GLU A 165 -29.49 -14.99 2.68
C GLU A 165 -29.48 -16.31 3.49
N ALA A 166 -30.61 -16.56 4.13
CA ALA A 166 -30.76 -17.37 5.35
C ALA A 166 -30.18 -18.80 5.31
N SER A 167 -30.20 -19.50 4.17
CA SER A 167 -29.66 -20.86 4.06
C SER A 167 -28.14 -20.91 4.17
N SER A 168 -27.43 -19.90 3.65
CA SER A 168 -25.98 -19.79 3.70
C SER A 168 -25.44 -19.23 5.03
N SER A 169 -26.31 -18.55 5.80
CA SER A 169 -25.98 -17.87 7.05
C SER A 169 -25.54 -18.84 8.17
N GLU A 170 -26.15 -20.01 8.28
CA GLU A 170 -25.81 -20.97 9.34
C GLU A 170 -24.40 -21.55 9.16
N ASP A 171 -24.00 -21.89 7.93
CA ASP A 171 -22.64 -22.36 7.66
C ASP A 171 -21.58 -21.28 7.93
N ALA A 172 -21.89 -20.01 7.66
CA ALA A 172 -21.02 -18.88 8.00
C ALA A 172 -20.91 -18.68 9.54
N LYS A 173 -22.01 -18.81 10.28
CA LYS A 173 -22.01 -18.80 11.76
C LYS A 173 -21.24 -19.98 12.35
N LEU A 174 -21.33 -21.17 11.75
CA LEU A 174 -20.56 -22.35 12.16
C LEU A 174 -19.06 -22.15 11.90
N ASP A 175 -18.66 -21.58 10.75
CA ASP A 175 -17.27 -21.24 10.47
C ASP A 175 -16.75 -20.19 11.47
N ALA A 176 -17.51 -19.13 11.76
CA ALA A 176 -17.16 -18.12 12.75
C ALA A 176 -16.94 -18.70 14.16
N LYS A 177 -17.81 -19.62 14.61
CA LYS A 177 -17.65 -20.37 15.87
C LYS A 177 -16.42 -21.27 15.86
N ALA A 178 -16.10 -21.91 14.73
CA ALA A 178 -14.88 -22.71 14.59
C ALA A 178 -13.61 -21.84 14.60
N VAL A 179 -13.64 -20.67 13.95
CA VAL A 179 -12.59 -19.65 13.98
C VAL A 179 -12.29 -19.18 15.41
N GLU A 180 -13.31 -18.90 16.22
CA GLU A 180 -13.10 -18.50 17.62
C GLU A 180 -12.52 -19.63 18.48
N ARG A 181 -12.99 -20.87 18.31
CA ARG A 181 -12.38 -22.03 18.99
C ARG A 181 -10.91 -22.22 18.60
N LEU A 182 -10.56 -22.01 17.33
CA LEU A 182 -9.17 -22.06 16.87
C LEU A 182 -8.33 -20.93 17.51
N LYS A 183 -8.82 -19.69 17.50
CA LYS A 183 -8.19 -18.53 18.16
C LYS A 183 -7.86 -18.83 19.63
N SER A 184 -8.86 -19.22 20.42
CA SER A 184 -8.70 -19.45 21.87
C SER A 184 -7.75 -20.60 22.25
N ASN A 185 -7.51 -21.55 21.35
CA ASN A 185 -6.59 -22.68 21.58
C ASN A 185 -5.26 -22.56 20.80
N SER A 186 -5.07 -21.47 20.04
CA SER A 186 -3.86 -21.25 19.26
C SER A 186 -2.79 -20.49 20.06
N ARG A 187 -1.51 -20.74 19.74
CA ARG A 187 -0.39 -19.92 20.23
C ARG A 187 -0.21 -18.62 19.41
N ALA A 188 -0.90 -18.49 18.29
CA ALA A 188 -0.84 -17.31 17.44
C ALA A 188 -1.75 -16.22 17.99
N HIS A 189 -1.28 -14.98 18.06
CA HIS A 189 -2.12 -13.87 18.51
C HIS A 189 -3.10 -13.46 17.41
N VAL A 190 -4.35 -13.92 17.48
CA VAL A 190 -5.43 -13.59 16.52
C VAL A 190 -6.25 -12.41 17.06
N CYS A 191 -6.11 -11.23 16.46
CA CYS A 191 -6.67 -9.99 17.00
C CYS A 191 -7.01 -8.95 15.92
N VAL A 192 -7.57 -7.81 16.33
CA VAL A 192 -7.77 -6.63 15.50
C VAL A 192 -6.72 -5.60 15.91
N LEU A 193 -5.86 -5.18 14.96
CA LEU A 193 -4.89 -4.11 15.18
C LEU A 193 -5.23 -2.92 14.28
N LEU A 194 -6.05 -2.02 14.81
CA LEU A 194 -6.26 -0.68 14.25
C LEU A 194 -5.72 0.33 15.25
N GLN A 195 -4.91 1.28 14.78
CA GLN A 195 -4.45 2.41 15.57
C GLN A 195 -5.10 3.69 15.04
N PRO A 196 -5.48 4.65 15.89
CA PRO A 196 -5.91 5.96 15.43
C PRO A 196 -4.86 6.59 14.50
N LEU A 197 -5.32 7.34 13.49
CA LEU A 197 -4.41 8.15 12.70
C LEU A 197 -3.85 9.29 13.57
N VAL A 198 -2.60 9.67 13.30
CA VAL A 198 -1.99 10.87 13.89
C VAL A 198 -2.80 12.09 13.45
N CYS A 199 -2.93 13.10 14.32
CA CYS A 199 -3.62 14.34 13.99
C CYS A 199 -3.08 14.94 12.67
N TYR A 200 -3.96 15.53 11.88
CA TYR A 200 -3.69 16.08 10.54
C TYR A 200 -3.20 15.08 9.47
N MET A 201 -3.11 13.77 9.75
CA MET A 201 -2.65 12.77 8.75
C MET A 201 -3.51 12.78 7.48
N VAL A 202 -4.84 12.81 7.60
CA VAL A 202 -5.75 12.83 6.45
C VAL A 202 -5.55 14.10 5.61
N GLN A 203 -5.48 15.27 6.24
CA GLN A 203 -5.21 16.54 5.56
C GLN A 203 -3.84 16.53 4.85
N PHE A 204 -2.79 16.02 5.51
CA PHE A 204 -1.46 15.91 4.94
C PHE A 204 -1.44 14.99 3.70
N VAL A 205 -2.13 13.85 3.78
CA VAL A 205 -2.29 12.92 2.65
C VAL A 205 -3.05 13.58 1.50
N GLU A 206 -4.10 14.35 1.80
CA GLU A 206 -4.89 15.07 0.81
C GLU A 206 -4.08 16.16 0.09
N GLU A 207 -3.41 17.04 0.83
CA GLU A 207 -2.58 18.10 0.26
C GLU A 207 -1.45 17.54 -0.62
N THR A 208 -0.79 16.46 -0.19
CA THR A 208 0.30 15.81 -0.95
C THR A 208 -0.19 14.93 -2.11
N SER A 209 -1.46 14.53 -2.09
CA SER A 209 -2.12 13.81 -3.18
C SER A 209 -2.62 14.75 -4.26
N TYR A 210 -3.20 15.90 -3.89
CA TYR A 210 -3.57 16.98 -4.81
C TYR A 210 -2.34 17.58 -5.54
N LYS A 211 -1.22 17.72 -4.83
CA LYS A 211 0.06 18.22 -5.37
C LYS A 211 0.85 17.17 -6.16
N CYS A 212 0.31 15.97 -6.43
CA CYS A 212 1.04 14.93 -7.15
C CYS A 212 1.15 15.21 -8.67
N ASP A 213 2.21 14.73 -9.29
CA ASP A 213 2.52 14.98 -10.70
C ASP A 213 1.38 14.58 -11.66
N PHE A 214 0.69 13.46 -11.38
CA PHE A 214 -0.46 12.99 -12.18
C PHE A 214 -1.61 14.00 -12.19
N ILE A 215 -2.09 14.40 -11.00
CA ILE A 215 -3.19 15.35 -10.86
C ILE A 215 -2.79 16.72 -11.42
N GLN A 216 -1.57 17.18 -11.15
CA GLN A 216 -1.06 18.46 -11.64
C GLN A 216 -0.90 18.50 -13.17
N LYS A 217 -0.60 17.36 -13.83
CA LYS A 217 -0.60 17.27 -15.29
C LYS A 217 -2.03 17.26 -15.86
N ILE A 218 -2.93 16.44 -15.31
CA ILE A 218 -4.33 16.33 -15.79
C ILE A 218 -5.05 17.69 -15.69
N ALA A 219 -4.91 18.37 -14.55
CA ALA A 219 -5.52 19.69 -14.32
C ALA A 219 -5.06 20.74 -15.35
N LYS A 220 -3.79 20.72 -15.77
CA LYS A 220 -3.27 21.64 -16.82
C LYS A 220 -3.85 21.37 -18.21
N THR A 221 -4.32 20.16 -18.49
CA THR A 221 -4.94 19.80 -19.77
C THR A 221 -6.46 19.92 -19.81
N LEU A 222 -7.09 20.35 -18.72
CA LEU A 222 -8.52 20.64 -18.62
C LEU A 222 -8.71 22.16 -18.53
N PRO A 223 -8.92 22.87 -19.64
CA PRO A 223 -8.83 24.34 -19.66
C PRO A 223 -9.99 25.07 -18.96
N ASP A 224 -11.10 24.38 -18.73
CA ASP A 224 -12.42 25.00 -18.48
C ASP A 224 -13.22 24.35 -17.32
N ALA A 225 -12.59 23.47 -16.54
CA ALA A 225 -13.26 22.78 -15.44
C ALA A 225 -13.34 23.67 -14.19
N ASN A 226 -14.47 24.34 -13.98
CA ASN A 226 -14.86 24.96 -12.71
C ASN A 226 -15.22 23.92 -11.62
N VAL A 227 -14.65 22.72 -11.74
CA VAL A 227 -14.88 21.51 -10.94
C VAL A 227 -13.51 20.93 -10.63
N ASP A 228 -13.20 20.77 -9.34
CA ASP A 228 -11.98 20.09 -8.93
C ASP A 228 -12.09 18.58 -9.21
N PHE A 229 -11.53 18.17 -10.36
CA PHE A 229 -11.45 16.77 -10.81
C PHE A 229 -10.87 15.82 -9.74
N TYR A 230 -9.92 16.28 -8.93
CA TYR A 230 -9.38 15.45 -7.86
C TYR A 230 -10.40 15.24 -6.74
N SER A 231 -11.13 16.29 -6.35
CA SER A 231 -12.22 16.18 -5.37
C SER A 231 -13.35 15.27 -5.87
N GLU A 232 -13.72 15.33 -7.16
CA GLU A 232 -14.71 14.42 -7.75
C GLU A 232 -14.25 12.96 -7.66
N CYS A 233 -13.04 12.65 -8.16
CA CYS A 233 -12.48 11.30 -8.10
C CYS A 233 -12.35 10.79 -6.65
N LYS A 234 -11.97 11.66 -5.71
CA LYS A 234 -11.93 11.37 -4.27
C LYS A 234 -13.31 10.99 -3.73
N GLN A 235 -14.37 11.73 -4.08
CA GLN A 235 -15.72 11.43 -3.62
C GLN A 235 -16.26 10.10 -4.18
N GLU A 236 -15.96 9.76 -5.43
CA GLU A 236 -16.28 8.44 -5.99
C GLU A 236 -15.55 7.31 -5.24
N ARG A 237 -14.23 7.45 -5.03
CA ARG A 237 -13.40 6.43 -4.36
C ARG A 237 -13.77 6.24 -2.88
N ILE A 238 -14.18 7.31 -2.18
CA ILE A 238 -14.71 7.19 -0.81
C ILE A 238 -15.97 6.32 -0.84
N LYS A 239 -16.96 6.64 -1.66
CA LYS A 239 -18.23 5.87 -1.75
C LYS A 239 -17.98 4.40 -2.09
N GLU A 240 -17.12 4.13 -3.07
CA GLU A 240 -16.72 2.78 -3.47
C GLU A 240 -16.09 2.01 -2.28
N PHE A 241 -15.12 2.60 -1.60
CA PHE A 241 -14.39 1.90 -0.52
C PHE A 241 -15.21 1.79 0.77
N GLU A 242 -16.09 2.75 1.06
CA GLU A 242 -17.06 2.62 2.16
C GLU A 242 -18.04 1.47 1.91
N MET A 243 -18.59 1.34 0.70
CA MET A 243 -19.47 0.21 0.33
C MET A 243 -18.77 -1.15 0.38
N LEU A 244 -17.46 -1.20 0.05
CA LEU A 244 -16.69 -2.44 0.06
C LEU A 244 -16.25 -2.86 1.48
N PHE A 245 -15.71 -1.92 2.26
CA PHE A 245 -14.98 -2.23 3.49
C PHE A 245 -15.71 -1.88 4.79
N LEU A 246 -16.76 -1.06 4.77
CA LEU A 246 -17.52 -0.72 5.97
C LEU A 246 -18.88 -1.43 5.99
N VAL A 247 -19.40 -1.67 7.19
CA VAL A 247 -20.78 -2.12 7.39
C VAL A 247 -21.64 -0.87 7.69
N PRO A 248 -22.53 -0.42 6.78
CA PRO A 248 -23.21 0.87 6.93
C PRO A 248 -24.06 0.95 8.19
N ASN A 249 -24.94 -0.04 8.39
CA ASN A 249 -25.80 -0.14 9.57
C ASN A 249 -24.98 -0.52 10.82
N GLU A 250 -25.15 0.24 11.90
CA GLU A 250 -24.38 0.04 13.13
C GLU A 250 -24.75 -1.24 13.87
N GLU A 251 -26.05 -1.56 13.93
CA GLU A 251 -26.54 -2.74 14.63
C GLU A 251 -26.13 -4.02 13.89
N MET A 252 -26.21 -4.02 12.56
CA MET A 252 -25.66 -5.11 11.74
C MET A 252 -24.15 -5.27 11.95
N HIS A 253 -23.42 -4.18 12.12
CA HIS A 253 -21.98 -4.25 12.43
C HIS A 253 -21.74 -4.88 13.81
N LYS A 254 -22.49 -4.50 14.85
CA LYS A 254 -22.40 -5.15 16.18
C LYS A 254 -22.72 -6.64 16.11
N GLN A 255 -23.75 -7.03 15.37
CA GLN A 255 -24.13 -8.44 15.18
C GLN A 255 -23.01 -9.25 14.49
N ILE A 256 -22.35 -8.68 13.48
CA ILE A 256 -21.13 -9.26 12.89
C ILE A 256 -20.03 -9.39 13.95
N LEU A 257 -19.67 -8.31 14.65
CA LEU A 257 -18.61 -8.30 15.67
C LEU A 257 -18.84 -9.34 16.77
N MET A 258 -20.06 -9.45 17.30
CA MET A 258 -20.44 -10.50 18.25
C MET A 258 -20.28 -11.91 17.64
N THR A 259 -20.78 -12.12 16.43
CA THR A 259 -20.67 -13.42 15.74
C THR A 259 -19.21 -13.83 15.50
N ILE A 260 -18.31 -12.86 15.30
CA ILE A 260 -16.87 -13.09 15.14
C ILE A 260 -16.05 -12.94 16.44
N GLY A 261 -16.68 -12.99 17.62
CA GLY A 261 -15.98 -13.01 18.91
C GLY A 261 -15.19 -11.73 19.23
N LEU A 262 -15.81 -10.58 18.90
CA LEU A 262 -15.36 -9.22 19.19
C LEU A 262 -16.45 -8.43 19.95
N GLU A 263 -17.28 -9.12 20.74
CA GLU A 263 -18.33 -8.54 21.59
C GLU A 263 -17.83 -7.41 22.50
N ASN A 264 -16.58 -7.49 22.98
CA ASN A 264 -15.92 -6.46 23.77
C ASN A 264 -15.67 -5.13 23.01
N LEU A 265 -15.80 -5.12 21.69
CA LEU A 265 -15.73 -3.91 20.86
C LEU A 265 -17.11 -3.32 20.52
N CYS A 266 -18.21 -3.96 20.93
CA CYS A 266 -19.58 -3.49 20.66
C CYS A 266 -20.07 -2.42 21.66
N GLU A 267 -19.40 -2.26 22.79
CA GLU A 267 -19.72 -1.26 23.81
C GLU A 267 -19.10 0.11 23.50
N ASN A 268 -19.74 1.18 23.95
CA ASN A 268 -19.19 2.53 23.84
C ASN A 268 -18.23 2.84 25.00
N PRO A 269 -17.11 3.54 24.77
CA PRO A 269 -16.75 4.27 23.54
C PRO A 269 -16.02 3.42 22.49
N TYR A 270 -15.71 2.14 22.77
CA TYR A 270 -14.89 1.29 21.90
C TYR A 270 -15.49 1.13 20.49
N PHE A 271 -16.80 0.92 20.37
CA PHE A 271 -17.49 0.77 19.09
C PHE A 271 -17.43 2.02 18.21
N SER A 272 -17.72 3.20 18.78
CA SER A 272 -17.61 4.48 18.07
C SER A 272 -16.17 4.76 17.63
N ASN A 273 -15.20 4.55 18.53
CA ASN A 273 -13.78 4.72 18.21
C ASN A 273 -13.32 3.74 17.12
N LEU A 274 -13.79 2.49 17.15
CA LEU A 274 -13.53 1.49 16.12
C LEU A 274 -14.04 1.95 14.75
N ARG A 275 -15.33 2.33 14.66
CA ARG A 275 -15.94 2.82 13.42
C ARG A 275 -15.27 4.08 12.90
N GLN A 276 -14.84 4.99 13.77
CA GLN A 276 -14.12 6.20 13.36
C GLN A 276 -12.72 5.85 12.81
N ASN A 277 -11.93 5.05 13.53
CA ASN A 277 -10.61 4.60 13.06
C ASN A 277 -10.71 3.87 11.70
N MET A 278 -11.78 3.09 11.49
CA MET A 278 -12.04 2.45 10.20
C MET A 278 -12.33 3.48 9.10
N LYS A 279 -13.25 4.43 9.34
CA LYS A 279 -13.56 5.52 8.38
C LYS A 279 -12.31 6.33 8.03
N ASP A 280 -11.49 6.69 9.01
CA ASP A 280 -10.28 7.49 8.82
C ASP A 280 -9.26 6.76 7.91
N LEU A 281 -9.12 5.44 8.07
CA LEU A 281 -8.27 4.61 7.22
C LEU A 281 -8.84 4.43 5.81
N ILE A 282 -10.15 4.25 5.66
CA ILE A 282 -10.80 4.19 4.34
C ILE A 282 -10.70 5.52 3.60
N LEU A 283 -10.90 6.64 4.30
CA LEU A 283 -10.71 7.99 3.76
C LEU A 283 -9.26 8.21 3.32
N LEU A 284 -8.27 7.79 4.11
CA LEU A 284 -6.86 7.83 3.70
C LEU A 284 -6.62 6.98 2.45
N LEU A 285 -7.10 5.73 2.41
CA LEU A 285 -6.93 4.83 1.27
C LEU A 285 -7.54 5.42 -0.02
N ALA A 286 -8.77 5.94 0.06
CA ALA A 286 -9.45 6.60 -1.06
C ALA A 286 -8.69 7.82 -1.55
N THR A 287 -8.21 8.67 -0.63
CA THR A 287 -7.43 9.87 -0.93
C THR A 287 -6.13 9.52 -1.67
N VAL A 288 -5.40 8.49 -1.21
CA VAL A 288 -4.17 8.03 -1.91
C VAL A 288 -4.50 7.40 -3.26
N ALA A 289 -5.53 6.55 -3.37
CA ALA A 289 -5.92 5.92 -4.64
C ALA A 289 -6.33 6.96 -5.70
N SER A 290 -7.03 8.02 -5.30
CA SER A 290 -7.52 9.09 -6.19
C SER A 290 -6.40 9.92 -6.83
N SER A 291 -5.20 9.88 -6.26
CA SER A 291 -4.02 10.59 -6.81
C SER A 291 -3.35 9.89 -8.00
N VAL A 292 -3.84 8.71 -8.41
CA VAL A 292 -3.42 8.02 -9.65
C VAL A 292 -4.67 7.57 -10.43
N PRO A 293 -5.51 8.50 -10.90
CA PRO A 293 -6.85 8.19 -11.41
C PRO A 293 -6.81 7.50 -12.78
N ASN A 294 -7.90 6.81 -13.12
CA ASN A 294 -8.11 6.30 -14.48
C ASN A 294 -8.69 7.42 -15.37
N PHE A 295 -7.82 8.25 -15.94
CA PHE A 295 -8.19 9.31 -16.85
C PHE A 295 -7.74 8.99 -18.29
N LYS A 296 -8.56 9.34 -19.29
CA LYS A 296 -8.27 8.99 -20.70
C LYS A 296 -6.97 9.64 -21.16
N HIS A 297 -6.15 8.87 -21.89
CA HIS A 297 -4.81 9.25 -22.37
C HIS A 297 -3.77 9.55 -21.26
N TYR A 298 -4.10 9.28 -19.99
CA TYR A 298 -3.21 9.43 -18.85
C TYR A 298 -2.94 8.10 -18.15
N GLY A 299 -1.66 7.83 -17.90
CA GLY A 299 -1.15 6.53 -17.47
C GLY A 299 0.35 6.50 -17.62
N PHE A 300 0.92 5.30 -17.63
CA PHE A 300 2.35 5.07 -17.73
C PHE A 300 2.69 4.61 -19.15
N TYR A 301 3.30 5.49 -19.95
CA TYR A 301 3.59 5.20 -21.36
C TYR A 301 5.10 5.22 -21.64
N CYS A 302 5.54 4.39 -22.59
CA CYS A 302 6.95 4.35 -22.98
C CYS A 302 7.26 5.51 -23.93
N GLY A 303 8.28 6.31 -23.62
CA GLY A 303 8.64 7.49 -24.41
C GLY A 303 9.37 7.20 -25.74
N ASN A 304 9.73 5.95 -26.01
CA ASN A 304 10.51 5.58 -27.21
C ASN A 304 9.58 5.29 -28.40
N THR A 305 9.44 6.26 -29.30
CA THR A 305 8.51 6.24 -30.44
C THR A 305 8.85 5.24 -31.56
N GLU A 306 10.08 4.72 -31.60
CA GLU A 306 10.59 3.95 -32.74
C GLU A 306 10.25 2.43 -32.72
N GLN A 307 9.61 1.92 -31.66
CA GLN A 307 9.30 0.48 -31.50
C GLN A 307 7.87 0.20 -31.00
N ILE A 308 6.90 1.03 -31.42
CA ILE A 308 5.51 0.99 -30.94
C ILE A 308 4.85 -0.39 -31.06
N ASN A 309 5.13 -1.15 -32.13
CA ASN A 309 4.46 -2.43 -32.42
C ASN A 309 4.95 -3.60 -31.54
N GLU A 310 6.21 -3.61 -31.10
CA GLU A 310 6.70 -4.65 -30.17
C GLU A 310 6.47 -4.27 -28.70
N ILE A 311 6.63 -2.98 -28.36
CA ILE A 311 6.50 -2.49 -26.98
C ILE A 311 5.05 -2.59 -26.47
N HIS A 312 4.04 -2.46 -27.34
CA HIS A 312 2.64 -2.62 -26.92
C HIS A 312 2.36 -3.99 -26.28
N ASN A 313 2.99 -5.05 -26.78
CA ASN A 313 2.90 -6.41 -26.23
C ASN A 313 3.71 -6.61 -24.94
N GLN A 314 4.66 -5.72 -24.63
CA GLN A 314 5.53 -5.77 -23.44
C GLN A 314 5.17 -4.75 -22.36
N SER A 315 4.10 -3.96 -22.54
CA SER A 315 3.60 -3.04 -21.52
C SER A 315 2.72 -3.77 -20.48
N LEU A 316 2.62 -3.23 -19.27
CA LEU A 316 1.72 -3.76 -18.22
C LEU A 316 0.34 -3.10 -18.39
N PRO A 317 -0.79 -3.82 -18.19
CA PRO A 317 -2.10 -3.19 -18.17
C PRO A 317 -2.14 -1.99 -17.22
N GLN A 318 -2.68 -0.86 -17.69
CA GLN A 318 -2.65 0.41 -16.95
C GLN A 318 -3.30 0.30 -15.56
N GLU A 319 -4.33 -0.54 -15.42
CA GLU A 319 -4.94 -0.86 -14.12
C GLU A 319 -3.94 -1.46 -13.12
N ILE A 320 -3.09 -2.41 -13.53
CA ILE A 320 -2.08 -3.02 -12.65
C ILE A 320 -0.96 -2.01 -12.38
N ALA A 321 -0.53 -1.25 -13.39
CA ALA A 321 0.50 -0.23 -13.21
C ALA A 321 0.08 0.86 -12.21
N ARG A 322 -1.17 1.35 -12.31
CA ARG A 322 -1.76 2.26 -11.31
C ARG A 322 -1.91 1.59 -9.95
N HIS A 323 -2.34 0.32 -9.90
CA HIS A 323 -2.44 -0.43 -8.65
C HIS A 323 -1.11 -0.53 -7.89
N CYS A 324 -0.02 -0.88 -8.59
CA CYS A 324 1.32 -0.93 -8.03
C CYS A 324 1.86 0.48 -7.68
N MET A 325 1.51 1.53 -8.44
CA MET A 325 1.86 2.90 -8.05
C MET A 325 1.15 3.34 -6.76
N VAL A 326 -0.13 2.99 -6.56
CA VAL A 326 -0.84 3.28 -5.30
C VAL A 326 -0.21 2.55 -4.11
N GLN A 327 0.28 1.31 -4.28
CA GLN A 327 1.10 0.62 -3.26
C GLN A 327 2.36 1.44 -2.91
N ALA A 328 3.09 1.92 -3.92
CA ALA A 328 4.26 2.78 -3.73
C ALA A 328 3.91 4.08 -3.00
N ARG A 329 2.75 4.69 -3.31
CA ARG A 329 2.27 5.91 -2.63
C ARG A 329 1.88 5.67 -1.17
N LEU A 330 1.22 4.55 -0.84
CA LEU A 330 0.95 4.16 0.55
C LEU A 330 2.26 4.01 1.36
N LEU A 331 3.30 3.42 0.77
CA LEU A 331 4.61 3.27 1.40
C LEU A 331 5.28 4.62 1.69
N ALA A 332 5.15 5.60 0.78
CA ALA A 332 5.73 6.94 0.95
C ALA A 332 5.25 7.64 2.24
N TYR A 333 4.02 7.37 2.69
CA TYR A 333 3.44 7.94 3.93
C TYR A 333 3.96 7.33 5.24
N ARG A 334 4.80 6.28 5.18
CA ARG A 334 5.57 5.79 6.34
C ARG A 334 6.92 6.48 6.48
N THR A 335 7.35 7.33 5.54
CA THR A 335 8.69 7.95 5.56
C THR A 335 9.04 8.61 6.90
N GLU A 336 10.34 8.68 7.19
CA GLU A 336 10.86 9.46 8.32
C GLU A 336 11.44 10.82 7.87
N ASP A 337 11.42 11.07 6.56
CA ASP A 337 11.76 12.35 5.96
C ASP A 337 10.63 13.37 6.15
N HIS A 338 10.94 14.45 6.88
CA HIS A 338 10.05 15.56 7.21
C HIS A 338 9.72 16.50 6.02
N LYS A 339 10.14 16.19 4.78
CA LYS A 339 9.96 17.04 3.60
C LYS A 339 9.48 16.27 2.38
N THR A 340 9.86 15.00 2.21
CA THR A 340 9.52 14.24 1.00
C THR A 340 9.43 12.75 1.32
N GLY A 341 8.21 12.21 1.26
CA GLY A 341 8.02 10.77 1.14
C GLY A 341 8.31 10.30 -0.29
N VAL A 342 9.09 9.23 -0.39
CA VAL A 342 9.24 8.42 -1.61
C VAL A 342 8.94 6.98 -1.22
N GLY A 343 8.17 6.28 -2.06
CA GLY A 343 7.94 4.85 -1.92
C GLY A 343 8.25 4.12 -3.23
N ALA A 344 8.61 2.85 -3.10
CA ALA A 344 8.92 1.98 -4.22
C ALA A 344 8.41 0.55 -3.98
N VAL A 345 7.90 -0.11 -5.02
CA VAL A 345 7.53 -1.53 -4.99
C VAL A 345 8.06 -2.24 -6.24
N ILE A 346 8.58 -3.45 -6.05
CA ILE A 346 9.12 -4.31 -7.10
C ILE A 346 8.21 -5.53 -7.25
N TRP A 347 7.74 -5.75 -8.46
CA TRP A 347 6.98 -6.91 -8.89
C TRP A 347 7.70 -7.59 -10.07
N ALA A 348 7.41 -8.86 -10.30
CA ALA A 348 7.76 -9.51 -11.57
C ALA A 348 6.60 -10.32 -12.12
N GLU A 349 6.62 -10.50 -13.44
CA GLU A 349 5.69 -11.32 -14.19
C GLU A 349 6.35 -12.69 -14.50
N GLY A 350 5.81 -13.74 -13.89
CA GLY A 350 6.25 -15.12 -14.08
C GLY A 350 5.64 -15.77 -15.32
N LYS A 351 6.33 -16.78 -15.86
CA LYS A 351 5.91 -17.48 -17.11
C LYS A 351 4.70 -18.40 -16.94
N SER A 352 4.44 -18.88 -15.73
CA SER A 352 3.27 -19.69 -15.40
C SER A 352 2.23 -18.86 -14.65
N ARG A 353 0.94 -19.19 -14.84
CA ARG A 353 -0.12 -18.66 -13.97
C ARG A 353 0.19 -19.03 -12.54
N SER A 354 0.11 -18.04 -11.67
CA SER A 354 0.06 -18.24 -10.23
C SER A 354 -1.36 -18.63 -9.82
N TRP A 355 -1.48 -19.36 -8.72
CA TRP A 355 -2.76 -19.73 -8.10
C TRP A 355 -3.28 -18.67 -7.11
N ASP A 356 -2.56 -17.56 -6.97
CA ASP A 356 -3.00 -16.37 -6.24
C ASP A 356 -3.84 -15.43 -7.13
N GLY A 357 -4.57 -14.51 -6.49
CA GLY A 357 -5.41 -13.53 -7.17
C GLY A 357 -4.63 -12.43 -7.92
N THR A 358 -3.30 -12.54 -8.05
CA THR A 358 -2.43 -11.60 -8.78
C THR A 358 -2.03 -12.11 -10.17
N GLY A 359 -2.48 -13.29 -10.58
CA GLY A 359 -2.38 -13.77 -11.97
C GLY A 359 -0.97 -14.26 -12.34
N THR A 360 -0.27 -13.56 -13.24
CA THR A 360 1.16 -13.83 -13.53
C THR A 360 2.10 -13.01 -12.65
N MET A 361 1.58 -11.99 -11.96
CA MET A 361 2.37 -11.08 -11.13
C MET A 361 2.69 -11.70 -9.77
N TYR A 362 3.92 -11.50 -9.30
CA TYR A 362 4.31 -11.83 -7.94
C TYR A 362 5.22 -10.74 -7.32
N PHE A 363 5.09 -10.56 -6.01
CA PHE A 363 5.82 -9.54 -5.24
C PHE A 363 7.30 -9.94 -5.02
N ILE A 364 8.22 -9.01 -5.26
CA ILE A 364 9.66 -9.18 -5.02
C ILE A 364 10.13 -8.38 -3.79
N GLY A 365 9.69 -7.14 -3.62
CA GLY A 365 10.17 -6.29 -2.53
C GLY A 365 9.54 -4.90 -2.53
N CYS A 366 9.72 -4.16 -1.45
CA CYS A 366 9.25 -2.78 -1.36
C CYS A 366 10.08 -1.95 -0.37
N GLY A 367 10.04 -0.64 -0.54
CA GLY A 367 10.75 0.31 0.31
C GLY A 367 10.09 1.68 0.35
N TYR A 368 10.52 2.47 1.31
CA TYR A 368 10.29 3.91 1.39
C TYR A 368 11.60 4.56 1.82
N ASN A 369 11.77 5.86 1.60
CA ASN A 369 12.98 6.54 2.04
C ASN A 369 13.03 6.64 3.58
N ALA A 370 14.16 6.27 4.18
CA ALA A 370 14.34 6.17 5.63
C ALA A 370 15.83 6.18 6.00
N PHE A 371 16.14 6.49 7.26
CA PHE A 371 17.46 6.27 7.83
C PHE A 371 17.76 4.76 7.98
N PRO A 372 19.03 4.36 8.21
CA PRO A 372 19.42 2.96 8.29
C PRO A 372 18.65 2.15 9.35
N VAL A 373 18.60 0.83 9.18
CA VAL A 373 17.91 -0.02 10.16
C VAL A 373 18.65 0.00 11.48
N GLY A 374 17.93 0.34 12.56
CA GLY A 374 18.48 0.45 13.91
C GLY A 374 18.71 1.90 14.37
N SER A 375 18.56 2.89 13.49
CA SER A 375 18.58 4.31 13.88
C SER A 375 17.42 4.66 14.80
N GLU A 376 17.71 5.40 15.86
CA GLU A 376 16.73 6.06 16.71
C GLU A 376 16.39 7.47 16.19
N TYR A 377 15.44 8.15 16.84
CA TYR A 377 15.03 9.49 16.45
C TYR A 377 16.14 10.50 16.73
N ALA A 378 16.49 11.30 15.73
CA ALA A 378 17.56 12.31 15.75
C ALA A 378 19.01 11.78 15.81
N ASP A 379 19.25 10.48 15.61
CA ASP A 379 20.60 9.91 15.39
C ASP A 379 21.33 10.55 14.19
N PHE A 380 20.55 10.98 13.19
CA PHE A 380 21.06 11.54 11.94
C PHE A 380 20.56 12.96 11.72
N PRO A 381 21.38 13.84 11.10
CA PRO A 381 20.95 15.19 10.76
C PRO A 381 19.72 15.17 9.85
N HIS A 382 18.60 15.70 10.35
CA HIS A 382 17.37 15.86 9.56
C HIS A 382 17.41 17.13 8.68
N MET A 383 18.44 17.98 8.78
CA MET A 383 18.44 19.30 8.13
C MET A 383 18.60 19.24 6.61
N ASP A 384 18.15 20.33 6.00
CA ASP A 384 17.87 20.51 4.58
C ASP A 384 18.99 21.30 3.85
N ASP A 385 18.90 21.43 2.52
CA ASP A 385 19.87 22.13 1.64
C ASP A 385 20.23 23.59 2.02
N LYS A 386 19.47 24.20 2.94
CA LYS A 386 19.61 25.60 3.37
C LYS A 386 20.90 25.88 4.17
N GLN A 387 21.51 24.85 4.76
CA GLN A 387 22.74 25.00 5.54
C GLN A 387 23.98 24.89 4.65
N LYS A 388 24.98 25.76 4.85
CA LYS A 388 26.22 25.74 4.04
C LYS A 388 27.01 24.45 4.22
N ASP A 389 27.06 23.93 5.45
CA ASP A 389 27.76 22.68 5.75
C ASP A 389 27.00 21.47 5.22
N ARG A 390 27.68 20.66 4.41
CA ARG A 390 27.10 19.45 3.79
C ARG A 390 27.07 18.24 4.72
N GLU A 391 27.80 18.30 5.83
CA GLU A 391 27.87 17.22 6.83
C GLU A 391 26.60 17.13 7.68
N ILE A 392 25.94 18.27 7.93
CA ILE A 392 24.68 18.33 8.68
C ILE A 392 23.44 18.15 7.80
N ARG A 393 23.59 17.72 6.53
CA ARG A 393 22.46 17.49 5.61
C ARG A 393 22.04 16.02 5.60
N LYS A 394 20.73 15.78 5.57
CA LYS A 394 20.13 14.42 5.57
C LYS A 394 20.57 13.51 4.43
N PHE A 395 20.95 14.07 3.27
CA PHE A 395 21.18 13.33 2.02
C PHE A 395 22.29 12.28 2.10
N ARG A 396 23.25 12.44 3.02
CA ARG A 396 24.34 11.48 3.23
C ARG A 396 23.95 10.24 4.04
N TYR A 397 22.79 10.27 4.69
CA TYR A 397 22.38 9.28 5.69
C TYR A 397 21.03 8.62 5.36
N ILE A 398 20.19 9.28 4.57
CA ILE A 398 18.90 8.71 4.15
C ILE A 398 19.09 7.71 3.01
N ILE A 399 18.55 6.51 3.19
CA ILE A 399 18.47 5.47 2.15
C ILE A 399 17.22 5.74 1.32
N HIS A 400 17.36 5.74 0.00
CA HIS A 400 16.26 5.98 -0.93
C HIS A 400 15.26 4.80 -0.98
N ALA A 401 14.06 5.04 -1.50
CA ALA A 401 13.00 4.03 -1.54
C ALA A 401 13.38 2.84 -2.43
N GLU A 402 14.03 3.13 -3.56
CA GLU A 402 14.52 2.15 -4.54
C GLU A 402 15.63 1.28 -3.94
N GLN A 403 16.57 1.90 -3.22
CA GLN A 403 17.63 1.21 -2.48
C GLN A 403 17.04 0.29 -1.40
N ASN A 404 16.09 0.77 -0.60
CA ASN A 404 15.40 -0.06 0.40
C ASN A 404 14.59 -1.20 -0.23
N ALA A 405 13.92 -0.97 -1.36
CA ALA A 405 13.17 -2.01 -2.09
C ALA A 405 14.07 -3.13 -2.63
N LEU A 406 15.25 -2.78 -3.16
CA LEU A 406 16.27 -3.73 -3.61
C LEU A 406 16.93 -4.49 -2.44
N THR A 407 17.16 -3.80 -1.32
CA THR A 407 17.83 -4.35 -0.13
C THR A 407 16.94 -5.32 0.64
N PHE A 408 15.63 -5.05 0.70
CA PHE A 408 14.66 -5.86 1.44
C PHE A 408 13.75 -6.71 0.56
N ARG A 409 14.25 -7.08 -0.64
CA ARG A 409 13.60 -8.09 -1.48
C ARG A 409 13.46 -9.43 -0.76
N CYS A 410 12.31 -10.09 -0.92
CA CYS A 410 12.03 -11.41 -0.37
C CYS A 410 12.29 -12.55 -1.37
N GLN A 411 12.57 -12.21 -2.63
CA GLN A 411 12.90 -13.11 -3.73
C GLN A 411 13.99 -12.48 -4.61
N GLU A 412 14.78 -13.30 -5.29
CA GLU A 412 15.73 -12.81 -6.28
C GLU A 412 15.03 -12.40 -7.58
N ILE A 413 15.60 -11.41 -8.27
CA ILE A 413 15.15 -10.95 -9.59
C ILE A 413 15.76 -11.90 -10.62
N LYS A 414 14.92 -12.71 -11.28
CA LYS A 414 15.41 -13.67 -12.28
C LYS A 414 15.64 -12.98 -13.63
N PRO A 415 16.78 -13.23 -14.33
CA PRO A 415 17.09 -12.57 -15.60
C PRO A 415 16.08 -12.83 -16.73
N GLU A 416 15.42 -13.99 -16.70
CA GLU A 416 14.48 -14.50 -17.70
C GLU A 416 13.01 -14.14 -17.44
N GLU A 417 12.72 -13.45 -16.35
CA GLU A 417 11.40 -12.95 -15.98
C GLU A 417 11.35 -11.42 -16.13
N ARG A 418 10.16 -10.92 -16.41
CA ARG A 418 9.95 -9.48 -16.59
C ARG A 418 9.78 -8.84 -15.22
N SER A 419 10.80 -8.14 -14.75
CA SER A 419 10.83 -7.44 -13.47
C SER A 419 10.59 -5.94 -13.64
N MET A 420 9.77 -5.37 -12.75
CA MET A 420 9.27 -3.99 -12.81
C MET A 420 9.42 -3.32 -11.44
N ILE A 421 9.88 -2.07 -11.41
CA ILE A 421 9.84 -1.21 -10.22
C ILE A 421 8.90 -0.03 -10.43
N PHE A 422 8.03 0.22 -9.46
CA PHE A 422 7.11 1.35 -9.41
C PHE A 422 7.60 2.31 -8.32
N VAL A 423 7.94 3.54 -8.68
CA VAL A 423 8.54 4.53 -7.77
C VAL A 423 7.74 5.83 -7.80
N THR A 424 7.42 6.40 -6.65
CA THR A 424 6.60 7.62 -6.57
C THR A 424 7.30 8.89 -7.06
N LYS A 425 8.58 8.82 -7.43
CA LYS A 425 9.41 9.88 -8.01
C LYS A 425 10.39 9.29 -9.02
N CYS A 426 10.90 10.12 -9.93
CA CYS A 426 12.02 9.79 -10.81
C CYS A 426 13.23 9.25 -9.98
N PRO A 427 13.82 8.09 -10.33
CA PRO A 427 15.05 7.61 -9.71
C PRO A 427 16.23 8.55 -9.95
N CYS A 428 17.07 8.73 -8.93
CA CYS A 428 18.28 9.56 -9.05
C CYS A 428 19.46 8.84 -9.71
N ASP A 429 20.51 9.61 -10.05
CA ASP A 429 21.74 9.14 -10.71
C ASP A 429 22.50 8.03 -9.96
N GLU A 430 22.25 7.86 -8.66
CA GLU A 430 22.77 6.77 -7.83
C GLU A 430 21.86 5.54 -7.80
N CYS A 431 20.53 5.73 -7.90
CA CYS A 431 19.56 4.64 -7.90
C CYS A 431 19.43 3.98 -9.29
N VAL A 432 19.53 4.75 -10.37
CA VAL A 432 19.54 4.24 -11.76
C VAL A 432 20.50 3.06 -11.98
N PRO A 433 21.81 3.15 -11.64
CA PRO A 433 22.73 2.02 -11.83
C PRO A 433 22.41 0.83 -10.91
N LEU A 434 21.84 1.04 -9.71
CA LEU A 434 21.43 -0.04 -8.82
C LEU A 434 20.22 -0.81 -9.37
N ILE A 435 19.22 -0.09 -9.91
CA ILE A 435 18.05 -0.69 -10.57
C ILE A 435 18.48 -1.52 -11.78
N LYS A 436 19.35 -0.96 -12.63
CA LYS A 436 19.90 -1.67 -13.81
C LYS A 436 20.76 -2.88 -13.39
N GLY A 437 21.64 -2.71 -12.41
CA GLY A 437 22.51 -3.77 -11.89
C GLY A 437 21.76 -4.91 -11.20
N ALA A 438 20.61 -4.63 -10.60
CA ALA A 438 19.70 -5.65 -10.07
C ALA A 438 18.90 -6.42 -11.13
N GLY A 439 19.09 -6.12 -12.42
CA GLY A 439 18.43 -6.80 -13.53
C GLY A 439 16.97 -6.38 -13.76
N ILE A 440 16.51 -5.27 -13.18
CA ILE A 440 15.15 -4.75 -13.37
C ILE A 440 14.96 -4.29 -14.81
N LYS A 441 13.93 -4.81 -15.48
CA LYS A 441 13.69 -4.57 -16.91
C LYS A 441 12.88 -3.32 -17.20
N GLN A 442 12.01 -2.90 -16.26
CA GLN A 442 11.08 -1.79 -16.47
C GLN A 442 10.96 -0.88 -15.24
N ILE A 443 10.89 0.43 -15.45
CA ILE A 443 10.68 1.44 -14.41
C ILE A 443 9.40 2.20 -14.70
N TYR A 444 8.51 2.27 -13.72
CA TYR A 444 7.27 3.04 -13.70
C TYR A 444 7.41 4.17 -12.69
N ALA A 445 7.51 5.43 -13.14
CA ALA A 445 7.79 6.58 -12.27
C ALA A 445 7.25 7.89 -12.83
N GLY A 446 7.18 8.94 -12.01
CA GLY A 446 6.94 10.31 -12.51
C GLY A 446 8.19 10.90 -13.18
N ASP A 447 8.00 11.67 -14.25
CA ASP A 447 9.04 12.32 -15.06
C ASP A 447 9.43 13.73 -14.58
N VAL A 448 8.73 14.31 -13.61
CA VAL A 448 8.82 15.74 -13.29
C VAL A 448 10.22 16.20 -12.91
N ASP A 449 11.06 15.33 -12.34
CA ASP A 449 12.44 15.65 -11.95
C ASP A 449 13.52 15.26 -12.98
N VAL A 450 13.15 14.66 -14.12
CA VAL A 450 14.10 14.22 -15.17
C VAL A 450 14.91 15.39 -15.71
N GLY A 451 16.23 15.20 -15.87
CA GLY A 451 17.14 16.23 -16.38
C GLY A 451 17.41 17.37 -15.39
N LYS A 452 16.98 17.25 -14.13
CA LYS A 452 17.28 18.25 -13.09
C LYS A 452 18.50 17.85 -12.26
N LYS A 453 19.28 18.87 -11.90
CA LYS A 453 20.37 18.77 -10.92
C LYS A 453 20.04 19.67 -9.74
N LYS A 454 19.95 19.09 -8.54
CA LYS A 454 19.73 19.78 -7.25
C LYS A 454 21.04 19.77 -6.47
N ALA A 455 21.08 20.41 -5.30
CA ALA A 455 22.34 20.65 -4.56
C ALA A 455 23.09 19.36 -4.17
N ASP A 456 22.39 18.37 -3.62
CA ASP A 456 22.97 17.07 -3.21
C ASP A 456 22.37 15.86 -3.96
N ILE A 457 21.52 16.06 -4.98
CA ILE A 457 20.89 14.97 -5.74
C ILE A 457 20.67 15.35 -7.22
N SER A 458 20.85 14.40 -8.12
CA SER A 458 20.85 14.60 -9.58
C SER A 458 20.02 13.51 -10.28
N TYR A 459 19.39 13.87 -11.40
CA TYR A 459 18.42 13.04 -12.14
C TYR A 459 18.68 13.07 -13.67
N MET A 460 19.95 13.25 -14.06
CA MET A 460 20.35 13.33 -15.47
C MET A 460 20.30 11.95 -16.13
N ARG A 461 20.85 10.92 -15.46
CA ARG A 461 21.03 9.57 -15.98
C ARG A 461 19.73 8.83 -16.26
N PHE A 462 18.61 9.24 -15.68
CA PHE A 462 17.32 8.62 -15.96
C PHE A 462 16.84 8.94 -17.40
N GLY A 463 17.04 10.16 -17.87
CA GLY A 463 16.74 10.54 -19.26
C GLY A 463 17.55 9.70 -20.25
N GLU A 464 18.84 9.50 -19.95
CA GLU A 464 19.83 8.78 -20.75
C GLU A 464 19.84 7.25 -20.53
N LEU A 465 18.95 6.71 -19.68
CA LEU A 465 18.97 5.29 -19.33
C LEU A 465 18.58 4.38 -20.51
N GLU A 466 19.55 3.61 -20.99
CA GLU A 466 19.39 2.55 -21.99
C GLU A 466 19.33 1.14 -21.37
N GLY A 467 18.68 0.21 -22.07
CA GLY A 467 18.57 -1.21 -21.69
C GLY A 467 17.53 -1.52 -20.60
N VAL A 468 16.77 -0.52 -20.16
CA VAL A 468 15.66 -0.63 -19.20
C VAL A 468 14.52 0.24 -19.73
N SER A 469 13.32 -0.33 -19.91
CA SER A 469 12.18 0.44 -20.43
C SER A 469 11.64 1.39 -19.36
N LYS A 470 11.41 2.65 -19.73
CA LYS A 470 10.85 3.69 -18.85
C LYS A 470 9.40 3.93 -19.22
N PHE A 471 8.52 3.93 -18.23
CA PHE A 471 7.11 4.26 -18.37
C PHE A 471 6.76 5.41 -17.41
N THR A 472 6.31 6.53 -17.97
CA THR A 472 6.12 7.81 -17.25
C THR A 472 4.80 8.51 -17.62
#